data_AF-A0A1X7GYV4-F1
#
_entry.id   AF-A0A1X7GYV4-F1
#
_cell.length_a   1.000
_cell.length_b   1.000
_cell.length_c   1.000
_cell.angle_alpha   90.00
_cell.angle_beta   90.00
_cell.angle_gamma   90.00
#
_symmetry.space_group_name_H-M   'P 1'
#
loop_
_entity.id
_entity.type
_entity.pdbx_description
1 polymer ?
#
loop_
_entity_poly.entity_id
_entity_poly.type
_entity_poly.pdbx_seq_one_letter_code
_entity_poly.pdbx_strand_id
1 'polypeptide(L)'
;MIKKTFIIFGILIYPFCSVAETNDQKKLVDCAGIYYTYSMIPQGQLELDKIVHSIAAKKFLNSHLLKTGLNEDKLNKDLLAIVDELYGQPYEGDKVKKCDDFVYKTISNSKEEILKIVNSGVY
;
A
#
# COMPACT_ATOMS: atom_id res chain seq x y z
N MET A 1 -3.05 -64.97 -7.91
CA MET A 1 -3.01 -64.08 -6.72
C MET A 1 -2.69 -62.67 -7.18
N ILE A 2 -3.67 -61.77 -7.22
CA ILE A 2 -3.46 -60.36 -7.60
C ILE A 2 -3.98 -59.50 -6.45
N LYS A 3 -3.05 -58.93 -5.68
CA LYS A 3 -3.35 -57.94 -4.64
C LYS A 3 -3.69 -56.62 -5.35
N LYS A 4 -4.95 -56.21 -5.30
CA LYS A 4 -5.39 -54.88 -5.76
C LYS A 4 -5.11 -53.88 -4.65
N THR A 5 -4.03 -53.12 -4.76
CA THR A 5 -3.72 -52.02 -3.85
C THR A 5 -4.56 -50.80 -4.27
N PHE A 6 -5.60 -50.48 -3.51
CA PHE A 6 -6.37 -49.24 -3.67
C PHE A 6 -5.54 -48.08 -3.08
N ILE A 7 -4.95 -47.25 -3.94
CA ILE A 7 -4.33 -45.98 -3.54
C ILE A 7 -5.44 -44.92 -3.62
N ILE A 8 -5.98 -44.53 -2.46
CA ILE A 8 -6.89 -43.39 -2.34
C ILE A 8 -6.02 -42.13 -2.35
N PHE A 9 -5.99 -41.45 -3.48
CA PHE A 9 -5.39 -40.13 -3.61
C PHE A 9 -6.34 -39.11 -2.97
N GLY A 10 -6.14 -38.84 -1.68
CA GLY A 10 -6.86 -37.77 -0.96
C GLY A 10 -6.42 -36.43 -1.51
N ILE A 11 -7.22 -35.84 -2.40
CA ILE A 11 -7.06 -34.47 -2.85
C ILE A 11 -7.35 -33.58 -1.64
N LEU A 12 -6.28 -33.09 -0.99
CA LEU A 12 -6.35 -31.97 -0.06
C LEU A 12 -6.71 -30.71 -0.86
N ILE A 13 -8.00 -30.46 -1.02
CA ILE A 13 -8.50 -29.18 -1.52
C ILE A 13 -8.27 -28.18 -0.39
N TYR A 14 -7.10 -27.54 -0.36
CA TYR A 14 -6.91 -26.34 0.43
C TYR A 14 -7.89 -25.29 -0.12
N PRO A 15 -8.83 -24.74 0.68
CA PRO A 15 -9.54 -23.57 0.24
C PRO A 15 -8.51 -22.45 0.19
N PHE A 16 -8.13 -22.01 -1.01
CA PHE A 16 -7.56 -20.69 -1.19
C PHE A 16 -8.63 -19.69 -0.73
N CYS A 17 -8.61 -19.36 0.56
CA CYS A 17 -9.45 -18.32 1.11
C CYS A 17 -8.86 -17.00 0.62
N SER A 18 -9.27 -16.56 -0.57
CA SER A 18 -9.00 -15.19 -1.01
C SER A 18 -9.79 -14.27 -0.09
N VAL A 19 -9.12 -13.69 0.90
CA VAL A 19 -9.69 -12.61 1.70
C VAL A 19 -10.07 -11.50 0.72
N ALA A 20 -11.37 -11.24 0.60
CA ALA A 20 -11.86 -10.16 -0.23
C ALA A 20 -11.34 -8.83 0.33
N GLU A 21 -10.72 -8.03 -0.54
CA GLU A 21 -10.20 -6.71 -0.18
C GLU A 21 -11.35 -5.83 0.32
N THR A 22 -11.17 -5.20 1.50
CA THR A 22 -12.18 -4.31 2.06
C THR A 22 -12.15 -2.95 1.35
N ASN A 23 -13.24 -2.18 1.44
CA ASN A 23 -13.26 -0.82 0.90
C ASN A 23 -12.18 0.06 1.53
N ASP A 24 -11.91 -0.12 2.82
CA ASP A 24 -10.85 0.61 3.51
C ASP A 24 -9.47 0.20 3.01
N GLN A 25 -9.22 -1.10 2.81
CA GLN A 25 -7.95 -1.59 2.27
C GLN A 25 -7.69 -1.02 0.86
N LYS A 26 -8.71 -1.03 -0.01
CA LYS A 26 -8.60 -0.43 -1.35
C LYS A 26 -8.25 1.06 -1.27
N LYS A 27 -8.91 1.80 -0.39
CA LYS A 27 -8.64 3.23 -0.22
C LYS A 27 -7.27 3.51 0.40
N LEU A 28 -6.76 2.61 1.25
CA LEU A 28 -5.38 2.68 1.73
C LEU A 28 -4.36 2.44 0.60
N VAL A 29 -4.65 1.50 -0.32
CA VAL A 29 -3.84 1.30 -1.53
C VAL A 29 -3.87 2.54 -2.43
N ASP A 30 -5.04 3.15 -2.64
CA ASP A 30 -5.19 4.40 -3.40
C ASP A 30 -4.31 5.51 -2.81
N CYS A 31 -4.34 5.68 -1.48
CA CYS A 31 -3.52 6.67 -0.80
C CYS A 31 -2.02 6.36 -0.88
N ALA A 32 -1.62 5.09 -0.73
CA ALA A 32 -0.23 4.69 -0.93
C ALA A 32 0.25 5.00 -2.36
N GLY A 33 -0.61 4.85 -3.38
CA GLY A 33 -0.32 5.22 -4.76
C GLY A 33 -0.16 6.74 -4.94
N ILE A 34 -1.07 7.54 -4.38
CA ILE A 34 -0.99 9.01 -4.41
C ILE A 34 0.30 9.50 -3.75
N TYR A 35 0.64 9.00 -2.56
CA TYR A 35 1.90 9.33 -1.91
C TYR A 35 3.11 8.88 -2.73
N TYR A 36 3.02 7.74 -3.40
CA TYR A 36 4.09 7.28 -4.28
C TYR A 36 4.31 8.25 -5.44
N THR A 37 3.26 8.67 -6.14
CA THR A 37 3.38 9.65 -7.22
C THR A 37 4.03 10.93 -6.74
N TYR A 38 3.55 11.51 -5.63
CA TYR A 38 4.08 12.79 -5.15
C TYR A 38 5.47 12.69 -4.51
N SER A 39 5.86 11.50 -4.04
CA SER A 39 7.23 11.24 -3.62
C SER A 39 8.25 11.26 -4.77
N MET A 40 7.81 11.07 -6.01
CA MET A 40 8.67 11.11 -7.19
C MET A 40 8.85 12.51 -7.78
N ILE A 41 8.11 13.53 -7.29
CA ILE A 41 8.24 14.89 -7.81
C ILE A 41 9.64 15.42 -7.43
N PRO A 42 10.43 15.92 -8.40
CA PRO A 42 11.77 16.44 -8.11
C PRO A 42 11.78 17.59 -7.11
N GLN A 43 12.82 17.62 -6.28
CA GLN A 43 13.15 18.78 -5.45
C GLN A 43 13.37 20.01 -6.36
N GLY A 44 12.63 21.09 -6.10
CA GLY A 44 12.58 22.28 -6.96
C GLY A 44 11.29 22.44 -7.75
N GLN A 45 10.49 21.37 -7.88
CA GLN A 45 9.11 21.44 -8.39
C GLN A 45 8.07 21.38 -7.27
N LEU A 46 8.43 20.80 -6.13
CA LEU A 46 7.61 20.73 -4.92
C LEU A 46 8.47 21.00 -3.69
N GLU A 47 7.84 21.54 -2.64
CA GLU A 47 8.50 21.75 -1.36
C GLU A 47 8.98 20.43 -0.76
N LEU A 48 10.19 20.45 -0.17
CA LEU A 48 10.85 19.25 0.32
C LEU A 48 10.05 18.52 1.40
N ASP A 49 9.39 19.26 2.29
CA ASP A 49 8.57 18.71 3.36
C ASP A 49 7.39 17.88 2.81
N LYS A 50 6.74 18.33 1.74
CA LYS A 50 5.67 17.59 1.05
C LYS A 50 6.18 16.31 0.38
N ILE A 51 7.35 16.37 -0.24
CA ILE A 51 8.01 15.18 -0.82
C ILE A 51 8.35 14.19 0.29
N VAL A 52 9.02 14.64 1.36
CA VAL A 52 9.43 13.82 2.50
C VAL A 52 8.23 13.18 3.20
N HIS A 53 7.15 13.94 3.42
CA HIS A 53 5.90 13.42 3.95
C HIS A 53 5.33 12.31 3.08
N SER A 54 5.30 12.50 1.76
CA SER A 54 4.81 11.50 0.81
C SER A 54 5.67 10.22 0.82
N ILE A 55 6.99 10.34 0.90
CA ILE A 55 7.87 9.16 1.04
C ILE A 55 7.57 8.41 2.34
N ALA A 56 7.48 9.14 3.45
CA ALA A 56 7.23 8.55 4.77
C ALA A 56 5.86 7.87 4.85
N ALA A 57 4.81 8.53 4.36
CA ALA A 57 3.45 8.00 4.33
C ALA A 57 3.33 6.76 3.45
N LYS A 58 3.94 6.77 2.25
CA LYS A 58 4.03 5.59 1.38
C LYS A 58 4.71 4.42 2.10
N LYS A 59 5.87 4.66 2.72
CA LYS A 59 6.64 3.62 3.43
C LYS A 59 5.85 3.00 4.57
N PHE A 60 5.18 3.83 5.36
CA PHE A 60 4.30 3.38 6.43
C PHE A 60 3.16 2.52 5.87
N LEU A 61 2.43 3.00 4.86
CA LEU A 61 1.29 2.28 4.29
C LEU A 61 1.68 0.98 3.60
N ASN A 62 2.77 0.95 2.84
CA ASN A 62 3.26 -0.30 2.25
C ASN A 62 3.56 -1.33 3.33
N SER A 63 4.25 -0.93 4.41
CA SER A 63 4.51 -1.84 5.53
C SER A 63 3.22 -2.33 6.19
N HIS A 64 2.25 -1.44 6.38
CA HIS A 64 0.95 -1.79 6.96
C HIS A 64 0.18 -2.78 6.08
N LEU A 65 0.01 -2.47 4.80
CA LEU A 65 -0.77 -3.28 3.84
C LEU A 65 -0.20 -4.70 3.71
N LEU A 66 1.13 -4.83 3.62
CA LEU A 66 1.80 -6.13 3.60
C LEU A 66 1.59 -6.91 4.91
N LYS A 67 1.68 -6.24 6.08
CA LYS A 67 1.41 -6.87 7.39
C LYS A 67 -0.03 -7.32 7.55
N THR A 68 -0.99 -6.64 6.91
CA THR A 68 -2.40 -7.03 6.88
C THR A 68 -2.70 -8.18 5.90
N GLY A 69 -1.68 -8.72 5.22
CA GLY A 69 -1.80 -9.89 4.36
C GLY A 69 -2.08 -9.58 2.89
N LEU A 70 -1.96 -8.32 2.46
CA LEU A 70 -2.04 -8.01 1.03
C LEU A 70 -0.80 -8.56 0.31
N ASN A 71 -1.02 -9.23 -0.81
CA ASN A 71 0.07 -9.79 -1.61
C ASN A 71 0.93 -8.67 -2.22
N GLU A 72 2.26 -8.82 -2.15
CA GLU A 72 3.22 -7.81 -2.61
C GLU A 72 3.12 -7.52 -4.11
N ASP A 73 3.00 -8.55 -4.95
CA ASP A 73 2.86 -8.37 -6.40
C ASP A 73 1.58 -7.62 -6.77
N LYS A 74 0.48 -7.95 -6.09
CA LYS A 74 -0.79 -7.21 -6.24
C LYS A 74 -0.64 -5.77 -5.78
N LEU A 75 -0.08 -5.52 -4.60
CA LEU A 75 0.15 -4.16 -4.11
C LEU A 75 1.00 -3.36 -5.10
N ASN A 76 2.12 -3.91 -5.56
CA ASN A 76 2.99 -3.25 -6.53
C ASN A 76 2.25 -2.94 -7.85
N LYS A 77 1.46 -3.88 -8.36
CA LYS A 77 0.65 -3.67 -9.57
C LYS A 77 -0.37 -2.54 -9.39
N ASP A 78 -1.09 -2.53 -8.27
CA ASP A 78 -2.13 -1.53 -8.01
C ASP A 78 -1.51 -0.13 -7.80
N LEU A 79 -0.37 -0.05 -7.09
CA LEU A 79 0.37 1.20 -6.93
C LEU A 79 0.87 1.76 -8.26
N LEU A 80 1.40 0.90 -9.14
CA LEU A 80 1.87 1.32 -10.46
C LEU A 80 0.74 1.86 -11.34
N ALA A 81 -0.45 1.24 -11.28
CA ALA A 81 -1.61 1.75 -12.02
C ALA A 81 -1.98 3.18 -11.61
N ILE A 82 -1.93 3.49 -10.30
CA ILE A 82 -2.19 4.85 -9.79
C ILE A 82 -1.07 5.82 -10.17
N VAL A 83 0.18 5.38 -10.11
CA VAL A 83 1.33 6.18 -10.54
C VAL A 83 1.21 6.54 -12.02
N ASP A 84 0.89 5.57 -12.87
CA ASP A 84 0.72 5.80 -14.31
C ASP A 84 -0.42 6.78 -14.61
N GLU A 85 -1.54 6.71 -13.87
CA GLU A 85 -2.66 7.65 -14.01
C GLU A 85 -2.26 9.09 -13.62
N LEU A 86 -1.48 9.24 -12.56
CA LEU A 86 -1.13 10.54 -11.99
C LEU A 86 0.21 11.08 -12.51
N TYR A 87 0.96 10.31 -13.30
CA TYR A 87 2.28 10.69 -13.78
C TYR A 87 2.23 11.98 -14.59
N GLY A 88 3.09 12.94 -14.25
CA GLY A 88 3.15 14.25 -14.90
C GLY A 88 2.03 15.21 -14.51
N GLN A 89 1.08 14.81 -13.66
CA GLN A 89 0.06 15.72 -13.12
C GLN A 89 0.65 16.63 -12.04
N PRO A 90 0.12 17.85 -11.87
CA PRO A 90 0.56 18.73 -10.79
C PRO A 90 0.23 18.15 -9.42
N TYR A 91 0.98 18.59 -8.41
CA TYR A 91 0.70 18.25 -7.02
C TYR A 91 -0.66 18.82 -6.59
N GLU A 92 -1.53 17.95 -6.05
CA GLU A 92 -2.83 18.35 -5.50
C GLU A 92 -2.84 18.13 -3.97
N GLY A 93 -2.60 19.20 -3.21
CA GLY A 93 -2.56 19.13 -1.74
C GLY A 93 -3.85 18.62 -1.10
N ASP A 94 -5.00 18.86 -1.73
CA ASP A 94 -6.29 18.35 -1.26
C ASP A 94 -6.40 16.82 -1.36
N LYS A 95 -5.77 16.19 -2.36
CA LYS A 95 -5.70 14.73 -2.47
C LYS A 95 -4.87 14.14 -1.34
N VAL A 96 -3.72 14.75 -1.05
CA VAL A 96 -2.84 14.36 0.06
C VAL A 96 -3.55 14.51 1.40
N LYS A 97 -4.18 15.68 1.64
CA LYS A 97 -4.91 15.93 2.88
C LYS A 97 -6.04 14.93 3.12
N LYS A 98 -6.81 14.59 2.07
CA LYS A 98 -7.87 13.57 2.16
C LYS A 98 -7.30 12.19 2.52
N CYS A 99 -6.12 11.87 2.00
CA CYS A 99 -5.43 10.64 2.36
C CYS A 99 -4.94 10.66 3.80
N ASP A 100 -4.33 11.76 4.25
CA ASP A 100 -3.89 11.91 5.64
C ASP A 100 -5.07 11.75 6.61
N ASP A 101 -6.16 12.48 6.37
CA ASP A 101 -7.38 12.41 7.19
C ASP A 101 -7.94 10.98 7.24
N PHE A 102 -7.91 10.25 6.11
CA PHE A 102 -8.38 8.87 6.05
C PHE A 102 -7.44 7.91 6.78
N VAL A 103 -6.14 7.98 6.52
CA VAL A 103 -5.12 7.11 7.11
C VAL A 103 -5.09 7.27 8.63
N TYR A 104 -5.12 8.52 9.12
CA TYR A 104 -5.11 8.83 10.56
C TYR A 104 -6.34 8.33 11.30
N LYS A 105 -7.48 8.31 10.60
CA LYS A 105 -8.72 7.76 11.15
C LYS A 105 -8.75 6.23 11.13
N THR A 106 -8.26 5.62 10.05
CA THR A 106 -8.38 4.17 9.81
C THR A 106 -7.32 3.37 10.55
N ILE A 107 -6.08 3.87 10.63
CA ILE A 107 -4.96 3.17 11.25
C ILE A 107 -4.51 3.95 12.49
N SER A 108 -4.69 3.36 13.66
CA SER A 108 -4.27 3.96 14.93
C SER A 108 -2.76 4.25 14.95
N ASN A 109 -2.37 5.36 15.56
CA ASN A 109 -0.99 5.85 15.68
C ASN A 109 -0.26 6.12 14.35
N SER A 110 -0.96 6.09 13.21
CA SER A 110 -0.33 6.28 11.90
C SER A 110 0.30 7.66 11.74
N LYS A 111 -0.31 8.71 12.30
CA LYS A 111 0.24 10.07 12.29
C LYS A 111 1.59 10.13 12.99
N GLU A 112 1.67 9.55 14.18
CA GLU A 112 2.91 9.51 14.97
C GLU A 112 3.98 8.67 14.29
N GLU A 113 3.63 7.51 13.72
CA GLU A 113 4.57 6.65 13.01
C GLU A 113 5.11 7.30 11.73
N ILE A 114 4.26 7.96 10.94
CA ILE A 114 4.69 8.71 9.76
C ILE A 114 5.63 9.85 10.17
N LEU A 115 5.28 10.60 11.23
CA LEU A 115 6.13 11.68 11.73
C LEU A 115 7.49 11.17 12.23
N LYS A 116 7.54 9.99 12.86
CA LYS A 116 8.81 9.34 13.23
C LYS A 116 9.66 9.04 12.00
N ILE A 117 9.06 8.53 10.93
CA ILE A 117 9.78 8.25 9.68
C ILE A 117 10.33 9.55 9.08
N VAL A 118 9.51 10.61 9.01
CA VAL A 118 9.94 11.95 8.57
C VAL A 118 11.14 12.44 9.39
N ASN A 119 11.07 12.37 10.73
CA ASN A 119 12.14 12.86 11.59
C ASN A 119 13.40 11.98 11.60
N SER A 120 13.30 10.72 11.15
CA SER A 120 14.44 9.81 11.12
C SER A 120 15.45 10.14 10.02
N GLY A 121 15.04 10.88 8.99
CA GLY A 121 15.87 11.08 7.79
C GLY A 121 15.98 9.84 6.89
N VAL A 122 15.38 8.70 7.28
CA VAL A 122 15.45 7.43 6.55
C VAL A 122 14.19 7.27 5.72
N TYR A 123 14.19 7.90 4.57
CA TYR A 123 13.08 7.88 3.60
C TYR A 123 13.23 6.66 2.69
#